data_AF-A0A5B1R6C3-F1
#
_entry.id   AF-A0A5B1R6C3-F1
#
_cell.length_a   1.000
_cell.length_b   1.000
_cell.length_c   1.000
_cell.angle_alpha   90.00
_cell.angle_beta   90.00
_cell.angle_gamma   90.00
#
_symmetry.space_group_name_H-M   'P 1'
#
loop_
_entity.id
_entity.type
_entity.pdbx_description
1 polymer ?
#
loop_
_entity_poly.entity_id
_entity_poly.type
_entity_poly.pdbx_seq_one_letter_code
_entity_poly.pdbx_strand_id
1 'polypeptide(L)'
;MYNKEQEFRAWLVEERMMNPETMSKDQTKKEFLKFAEDYNTATLPHEKFYNMESYDARMAAMRSGAYVPPAEDGYDPNADMRAHASKHKRAETEKESYMNREQLQELRRVQQERIEAGKMKLLGMDIKQNMGVRMDGTMFDG
;
A
#
# COMPACT_ATOMS: atom_id res chain seq x y z
N MET A 1 8.01 14.66 8.06
CA MET A 1 9.07 14.31 7.10
C MET A 1 8.40 14.21 5.73
N TYR A 2 8.84 14.99 4.75
CA TYR A 2 8.20 15.00 3.44
C TYR A 2 8.66 13.79 2.64
N ASN A 3 7.75 13.08 1.98
CA ASN A 3 8.03 11.82 1.27
C ASN A 3 8.96 11.98 0.04
N LYS A 4 9.34 13.22 -0.31
CA LYS A 4 10.17 13.57 -1.47
C LYS A 4 11.32 14.54 -1.14
N GLU A 5 11.69 14.58 0.14
CA GLU A 5 12.69 15.53 0.62
C GLU A 5 14.10 15.23 0.08
N GLN A 6 14.45 13.95 -0.07
CA GLN A 6 15.74 13.51 -0.59
C GLN A 6 15.90 13.89 -2.06
N GLU A 7 14.88 13.61 -2.86
CA GLU A 7 14.86 13.93 -4.30
C GLU A 7 14.93 15.44 -4.53
N PHE A 8 14.17 16.22 -3.76
CA PHE A 8 14.19 17.68 -3.84
C PHE A 8 15.57 18.26 -3.47
N ARG A 9 16.22 17.75 -2.42
CA ARG A 9 17.56 18.20 -2.02
C ARG A 9 18.60 17.86 -3.09
N ALA A 10 18.55 16.67 -3.68
CA ALA A 10 19.45 16.29 -4.77
C ALA A 10 19.26 17.19 -6.01
N TRP A 11 18.00 17.46 -6.39
CA TRP A 11 17.68 18.35 -7.49
C TRP A 11 18.17 19.79 -7.26
N LEU A 12 18.05 20.31 -6.04
CA LEU A 12 18.58 21.64 -5.69
C LEU A 12 20.10 21.73 -5.89
N VAL A 13 20.83 20.70 -5.48
CA VAL A 13 22.30 20.69 -5.57
C VAL A 13 22.77 20.53 -7.02
N GLU A 14 22.15 19.61 -7.76
CA GLU A 14 22.63 19.27 -9.10
C GLU A 14 22.12 20.22 -10.19
N GLU A 15 20.81 20.48 -10.24
CA GLU A 15 20.20 21.27 -11.31
C GLU A 15 20.23 22.76 -10.99
N ARG A 16 19.99 23.12 -9.72
CA ARG A 16 19.93 24.52 -9.31
C ARG A 16 21.27 25.04 -8.78
N MET A 17 22.25 24.17 -8.54
CA MET A 17 23.55 24.51 -7.94
C MET A 17 23.40 25.30 -6.62
N MET A 18 22.33 25.05 -5.87
CA MET A 18 22.01 25.72 -4.62
C MET A 18 22.23 24.78 -3.44
N ASN A 19 22.89 25.26 -2.39
CA ASN A 19 23.09 24.47 -1.18
C ASN A 19 21.82 24.53 -0.30
N PRO A 20 21.12 23.40 -0.08
CA PRO A 20 19.87 23.37 0.69
C PRO A 20 20.02 23.89 2.13
N GLU A 21 21.22 23.84 2.71
CA GLU A 21 21.47 24.32 4.08
C GLU A 21 21.57 25.85 4.18
N THR A 22 21.84 26.53 3.06
CA THR A 22 22.00 27.99 3.01
C THR A 22 20.73 28.73 2.62
N MET A 23 19.67 28.02 2.24
CA MET A 23 18.45 28.61 1.71
C MET A 23 17.51 29.10 2.81
N SER A 24 16.87 30.25 2.58
CA SER A 24 15.77 30.71 3.45
C SER A 24 14.51 29.89 3.19
N LYS A 25 13.64 29.77 4.20
CA LYS A 25 12.39 29.00 4.11
C LYS A 25 11.50 29.43 2.93
N ASP A 26 11.46 30.73 2.64
CA ASP A 26 10.67 31.27 1.54
C ASP A 26 11.25 30.88 0.18
N GLN A 27 12.57 30.87 0.05
CA GLN A 27 13.25 30.46 -1.17
C GLN A 27 13.08 28.96 -1.39
N THR A 28 13.23 28.14 -0.35
CA THR A 28 12.95 26.70 -0.39
C THR A 28 11.53 26.41 -0.87
N LYS A 29 10.53 27.17 -0.41
CA LYS A 29 9.14 26.99 -0.85
C LYS A 29 8.94 27.32 -2.33
N LYS A 30 9.56 28.40 -2.83
CA LYS A 30 9.50 28.77 -4.26
C LYS A 30 10.13 27.69 -5.14
N GLU A 31 11.30 27.20 -4.74
CA GLU A 31 11.97 26.13 -5.47
C GLU A 31 11.22 24.80 -5.40
N PHE A 32 10.60 24.50 -4.26
CA PHE A 32 9.77 23.31 -4.12
C PHE A 32 8.54 23.34 -5.03
N LEU A 33 7.93 24.50 -5.24
CA LEU A 33 6.82 24.62 -6.20
C LEU A 33 7.26 24.30 -7.62
N LYS A 34 8.44 24.77 -8.03
CA LYS A 34 9.01 24.45 -9.34
C LYS A 34 9.34 22.97 -9.48
N PHE A 35 9.98 22.39 -8.46
CA PHE A 35 10.25 20.96 -8.42
C PHE A 35 8.95 20.13 -8.49
N ALA A 36 7.91 20.55 -7.76
CA ALA A 36 6.62 19.87 -7.76
C ALA A 36 5.92 19.98 -9.12
N GLU A 37 6.04 21.12 -9.80
CA GLU A 37 5.57 21.29 -11.17
C GLU A 37 6.29 20.29 -12.09
N ASP A 38 7.63 20.34 -12.13
CA ASP A 38 8.44 19.48 -13.01
C ASP A 38 8.25 17.97 -12.71
N TYR A 39 8.06 17.62 -11.43
CA TYR A 39 7.74 16.26 -11.01
C TYR A 39 6.37 15.82 -11.54
N ASN A 40 5.34 16.66 -11.41
CA ASN A 40 3.99 16.32 -11.84
C ASN A 40 3.84 16.32 -13.37
N THR A 41 4.60 17.15 -14.09
CA THR A 41 4.61 17.22 -15.56
C THR A 41 5.59 16.25 -16.20
N ALA A 42 6.29 15.43 -15.41
CA ALA A 42 7.30 14.50 -15.90
C ALA A 42 8.42 15.20 -16.73
N THR A 43 8.81 16.43 -16.36
CA THR A 43 9.82 17.25 -17.07
C THR A 43 11.15 17.38 -16.35
N LEU A 44 11.39 16.60 -15.29
CA LEU A 44 12.68 16.57 -14.61
C LEU A 44 13.75 15.96 -15.53
N PRO A 45 15.01 16.46 -15.49
CA PRO A 45 16.04 16.06 -16.44
C PRO A 45 16.50 14.59 -16.33
N HIS A 46 16.29 13.95 -15.18
CA HIS A 46 16.79 12.61 -14.93
C HIS A 46 15.83 11.78 -14.04
N GLU A 47 15.71 10.48 -14.35
CA GLU A 47 14.81 9.52 -13.69
C GLU A 47 14.99 9.48 -12.16
N LYS A 48 16.24 9.60 -11.68
CA LYS A 48 16.58 9.57 -10.25
C LYS A 48 15.80 10.58 -9.39
N PHE A 49 15.40 11.73 -9.94
CA PHE A 49 14.64 12.73 -9.19
C PHE A 49 13.18 12.33 -8.96
N TYR A 50 12.68 11.31 -9.67
CA TYR A 50 11.36 10.73 -9.42
C TYR A 50 11.39 9.72 -8.28
N ASN A 51 12.45 8.92 -8.23
CA ASN A 51 12.65 7.91 -7.20
C ASN A 51 14.16 7.67 -6.97
N MET A 52 14.71 8.36 -5.97
CA MET A 52 16.12 8.20 -5.60
C MET A 52 16.40 6.83 -4.99
N GLU A 53 15.46 6.28 -4.21
CA GLU A 53 15.65 4.98 -3.54
C GLU A 53 15.79 3.84 -4.54
N SER A 54 14.91 3.78 -5.56
CA SER A 54 15.02 2.76 -6.61
C SER A 54 16.29 2.94 -7.43
N TYR A 55 16.68 4.18 -7.72
CA TYR A 55 17.90 4.48 -8.46
C TYR A 55 19.16 4.06 -7.69
N ASP A 56 19.23 4.37 -6.39
CA ASP A 56 20.35 4.01 -5.53
C ASP A 56 20.43 2.49 -5.32
N ALA A 57 19.29 1.82 -5.13
CA ALA A 57 19.23 0.36 -5.06
C ALA A 57 19.72 -0.29 -6.37
N ARG A 58 19.33 0.28 -7.53
CA ARG A 58 19.79 -0.14 -8.86
C ARG A 58 21.31 0.02 -9.00
N MET A 59 21.83 1.18 -8.61
CA MET A 59 23.26 1.46 -8.67
C MET A 59 24.07 0.59 -7.69
N ALA A 60 23.54 0.32 -6.50
CA ALA A 60 24.16 -0.56 -5.53
C ALA A 60 24.22 -2.01 -6.02
N ALA A 61 23.14 -2.51 -6.62
CA ALA A 61 23.10 -3.84 -7.24
C ALA A 61 24.08 -3.96 -8.42
N MET A 62 24.19 -2.91 -9.24
CA MET A 62 25.18 -2.87 -10.33
C MET A 62 26.61 -2.90 -9.79
N ARG A 63 26.91 -2.16 -8.73
CA ARG A 63 28.24 -2.14 -8.09
C ARG A 63 28.59 -3.47 -7.40
N SER A 64 27.60 -4.17 -6.85
CA SER A 64 27.82 -5.48 -6.22
C SER A 64 27.91 -6.63 -7.22
N GLY A 65 27.73 -6.36 -8.52
CA GLY A 65 27.74 -7.38 -9.58
C GLY A 65 26.48 -8.24 -9.61
N ALA A 66 25.42 -7.84 -8.91
CA ALA A 66 24.13 -8.50 -9.00
C ALA A 66 23.43 -8.16 -10.32
N TYR A 67 22.57 -9.07 -10.79
CA TYR A 67 21.75 -8.82 -11.98
C TYR A 67 20.79 -7.67 -11.71
N VAL A 68 20.89 -6.63 -12.53
CA VAL A 68 19.99 -5.48 -12.51
C VAL A 68 19.05 -5.61 -13.70
N PRO A 69 17.73 -5.80 -13.48
CA PRO A 69 16.76 -5.73 -14.57
C PRO A 69 16.90 -4.36 -15.27
N PRO A 70 16.81 -4.31 -16.61
CA PRO A 70 16.79 -3.06 -17.35
C PRO A 70 15.77 -2.07 -16.75
N ALA A 71 16.02 -0.77 -16.91
CA ALA A 71 15.03 0.25 -16.58
C ALA A 71 13.78 -0.03 -17.43
N GLU A 72 12.75 -0.60 -16.82
CA GLU A 72 11.46 -0.79 -17.47
C GLU A 72 10.80 0.60 -17.55
N ASP A 73 11.18 1.40 -18.54
CA ASP A 73 10.51 2.66 -18.92
C ASP A 73 9.08 2.41 -19.47
N GLY A 74 8.63 1.14 -19.48
CA GLY A 74 7.30 0.72 -19.89
C GLY A 74 6.30 0.80 -18.73
N TYR A 75 5.17 1.44 -18.96
CA TYR A 75 4.02 1.37 -18.06
C TYR A 75 3.44 -0.05 -18.05
N ASP A 76 3.41 -0.72 -16.89
CA ASP A 76 2.69 -1.99 -16.69
C ASP A 76 1.37 -1.78 -15.92
N PRO A 77 0.22 -1.80 -16.61
CA PRO A 77 -1.09 -1.65 -15.97
C PRO A 77 -1.39 -2.70 -14.89
N ASN A 78 -0.80 -3.90 -15.01
CA ASN A 78 -1.06 -4.99 -14.06
C ASN A 78 -0.35 -4.75 -12.72
N ALA A 79 0.84 -4.15 -12.75
CA ALA A 79 1.56 -3.74 -11.55
C ALA A 79 0.74 -2.71 -10.74
N ASP A 80 0.16 -1.73 -11.43
CA ASP A 80 -0.71 -0.70 -10.82
C ASP A 80 -1.95 -1.31 -10.19
N MET A 81 -2.65 -2.20 -10.89
CA MET A 81 -3.83 -2.89 -10.35
C MET A 81 -3.49 -3.70 -9.09
N ARG A 82 -2.32 -4.34 -9.06
CA ARG A 82 -1.84 -5.08 -7.88
C ARG A 82 -1.53 -4.15 -6.72
N ALA A 83 -0.87 -3.02 -6.97
CA ALA A 83 -0.56 -2.01 -5.96
C ALA A 83 -1.83 -1.35 -5.38
N HIS A 84 -2.85 -1.12 -6.22
CA HIS A 84 -4.15 -0.66 -5.74
C HIS A 84 -4.86 -1.72 -4.88
N ALA A 85 -4.85 -2.98 -5.30
CA ALA A 85 -5.48 -4.07 -4.57
C ALA A 85 -4.84 -4.29 -3.18
N SER A 86 -3.51 -4.15 -3.06
CA SER A 86 -2.80 -4.34 -1.79
C SER A 86 -3.11 -3.23 -0.77
N LYS A 87 -3.26 -1.97 -1.20
CA LYS A 87 -3.63 -0.85 -0.32
C LYS A 87 -5.03 -0.99 0.29
N HIS A 88 -5.95 -1.66 -0.40
CA HIS A 88 -7.30 -1.93 0.11
C HIS A 88 -7.40 -3.19 0.97
N LYS A 89 -6.40 -4.07 0.93
CA LYS A 89 -6.30 -5.17 1.90
C LYS A 89 -5.84 -4.58 3.23
N ARG A 90 -6.81 -4.22 4.05
CA ARG A 90 -6.61 -3.91 5.47
C ARG A 90 -5.81 -5.07 6.07
N ALA A 91 -4.58 -4.80 6.53
CA ALA A 91 -3.77 -5.81 7.19
C ALA A 91 -4.61 -6.40 8.33
N GLU A 92 -4.81 -7.72 8.31
CA GLU A 92 -5.51 -8.41 9.39
C GLU A 92 -4.69 -8.16 10.65
N THR A 93 -5.12 -7.20 11.45
CA THR A 93 -4.59 -7.03 12.79
C THR A 93 -4.87 -8.33 13.50
N GLU A 94 -3.82 -9.06 13.87
CA GLU A 94 -3.95 -10.25 14.71
C GLU A 94 -4.59 -9.82 16.02
N LYS A 95 -5.91 -9.91 16.08
CA LYS A 95 -6.64 -9.80 17.33
C LYS A 95 -6.29 -11.07 18.08
N GLU A 96 -5.56 -10.93 19.18
CA GLU A 96 -5.42 -11.99 20.17
C GLU A 96 -6.84 -12.44 20.55
N SER A 97 -7.27 -13.54 19.95
CA SER A 97 -8.59 -14.12 20.19
C SER A 97 -8.42 -15.14 21.30
N TYR A 98 -9.05 -14.87 22.45
CA TYR A 98 -9.09 -15.76 23.62
C TYR A 98 -9.90 -17.06 23.38
N MET A 99 -10.18 -17.42 22.12
CA MET A 99 -11.06 -18.52 21.75
C MET A 99 -10.26 -19.79 21.47
N ASN A 100 -10.71 -20.92 22.02
CA ASN A 100 -10.07 -22.21 21.78
C ASN A 100 -10.24 -22.63 20.31
N ARG A 101 -9.36 -23.51 19.81
CA ARG A 101 -9.30 -23.97 18.41
C ARG A 101 -10.65 -24.48 17.88
N GLU A 102 -11.42 -25.17 18.72
CA GLU A 102 -12.75 -25.70 18.37
C GLU A 102 -13.78 -24.57 18.16
N GLN A 103 -13.77 -23.56 19.02
CA GLN A 103 -14.67 -22.42 18.92
C GLN A 103 -14.36 -21.56 17.68
N LEU A 104 -13.08 -21.47 17.29
CA LEU A 104 -12.65 -20.82 16.04
C LEU A 104 -13.12 -21.58 14.80
N GLN A 105 -13.14 -22.92 14.83
CA GLN A 105 -13.65 -23.73 13.72
C GLN A 105 -15.17 -23.60 13.60
N GLU A 106 -15.90 -23.57 14.71
CA GLU A 106 -17.33 -23.34 14.71
C GLU A 106 -17.69 -21.94 14.21
N LEU A 107 -16.94 -20.92 14.60
CA LEU A 107 -17.06 -19.56 14.05
C LEU A 107 -16.88 -19.52 12.53
N ARG A 108 -15.85 -20.21 12.01
CA ARG A 108 -15.61 -20.31 10.56
C ARG A 108 -16.76 -21.00 9.84
N ARG A 109 -17.29 -22.09 10.42
CA ARG A 109 -18.43 -22.82 9.87
C ARG A 109 -19.68 -21.94 9.81
N VAL A 110 -20.00 -21.24 10.90
CA VAL A 110 -21.17 -20.34 10.94
C VAL A 110 -21.03 -19.16 9.98
N GLN A 111 -19.82 -18.62 9.81
CA GLN A 111 -19.58 -17.59 8.79
C GLN A 111 -19.82 -18.12 7.38
N GLN A 112 -19.36 -19.33 7.06
CA GLN A 112 -19.61 -19.96 5.77
C GLN A 112 -21.11 -20.18 5.54
N GLU A 113 -21.83 -20.72 6.53
CA GLU A 113 -23.28 -20.92 6.45
C GLU A 113 -24.04 -19.59 6.26
N ARG A 114 -23.57 -18.48 6.86
CA ARG A 114 -24.13 -17.13 6.61
C ARG A 114 -23.89 -16.63 5.20
N ILE A 115 -22.69 -16.85 4.66
CA ILE A 115 -22.34 -16.45 3.29
C ILE A 115 -23.20 -17.25 2.30
N GLU A 116 -23.37 -18.54 2.54
CA GLU A 116 -24.22 -19.41 1.73
C GLU A 116 -25.69 -19.04 1.83
N ALA A 117 -26.20 -18.77 3.04
CA ALA A 117 -27.55 -18.23 3.23
C ALA A 117 -27.73 -16.89 2.50
N GLY A 118 -26.76 -15.99 2.55
CA GLY A 118 -26.80 -14.73 1.80
C GLY A 118 -26.87 -14.95 0.28
N LYS A 119 -26.09 -15.89 -0.25
CA LYS A 119 -26.12 -16.29 -1.67
C LYS A 119 -27.45 -16.95 -2.04
N MET A 120 -27.97 -17.84 -1.20
CA MET A 120 -29.26 -18.51 -1.40
C MET A 120 -30.41 -17.51 -1.42
N LYS A 121 -30.39 -16.51 -0.53
CA LYS A 121 -31.38 -15.43 -0.48
C LYS A 121 -31.37 -14.60 -1.75
N LEU A 122 -30.17 -14.28 -2.25
CA LEU A 122 -30.00 -13.55 -3.50
C LEU A 122 -30.52 -14.34 -4.70
N LEU A 123 -30.37 -15.66 -4.66
CA LEU A 123 -30.90 -16.61 -5.65
C LEU A 123 -32.40 -16.94 -5.47
N GLY A 124 -33.07 -16.33 -4.49
CA GLY A 124 -34.51 -16.52 -4.25
C GLY A 124 -34.88 -17.88 -3.64
N MET A 125 -33.92 -18.60 -3.05
CA MET A 125 -34.16 -19.88 -2.38
C MET A 125 -34.56 -19.68 -0.91
N ASP A 126 -35.42 -20.57 -0.40
CA ASP A 126 -35.94 -20.51 0.96
C ASP A 126 -34.89 -21.00 1.98
N ILE A 127 -34.69 -20.26 3.08
CA ILE A 127 -33.61 -20.48 4.04
C ILE A 127 -34.19 -20.84 5.40
N LYS A 128 -33.70 -21.94 5.99
CA LYS A 128 -34.09 -22.34 7.35
C LYS A 128 -33.59 -21.31 8.37
N GLN A 129 -34.45 -20.98 9.33
CA GLN A 129 -34.21 -19.94 10.37
C GLN A 129 -32.98 -20.19 11.25
N ASN A 130 -32.51 -21.44 11.35
CA ASN A 130 -31.37 -21.83 12.17
C ASN A 130 -30.02 -21.82 11.42
N MET A 131 -30.00 -21.53 10.11
CA MET A 131 -28.76 -21.49 9.33
C MET A 131 -27.93 -20.24 9.68
N GLY A 132 -26.65 -20.43 10.02
CA GLY A 132 -25.75 -19.31 10.33
C GLY A 132 -25.91 -18.73 11.74
N VAL A 133 -26.44 -19.49 12.70
CA VAL A 133 -26.57 -19.11 14.11
C VAL A 133 -25.69 -20.00 14.98
N ARG A 134 -24.86 -19.41 15.86
CA ARG A 134 -24.14 -20.15 16.90
C ARG A 134 -25.08 -20.40 18.06
N MET A 135 -25.26 -21.67 18.44
CA MET A 135 -26.03 -22.06 19.63
C MET A 135 -25.10 -22.02 20.85
N ASP A 136 -24.46 -20.88 21.09
CA ASP A 136 -23.73 -20.69 22.35
C ASP A 136 -24.80 -20.55 23.44
N GLY A 137 -24.83 -21.48 24.40
CA GLY A 137 -25.71 -21.42 25.56
C GLY A 137 -25.66 -20.03 26.17
N THR A 138 -26.81 -19.36 26.19
CA THR A 138 -26.91 -17.98 26.67
C THR A 138 -26.41 -17.89 28.10
N MET A 139 -25.66 -16.83 28.45
CA MET A 139 -25.28 -16.44 29.82
C MET A 139 -26.47 -16.21 30.79
N PHE A 140 -27.68 -16.63 30.42
CA PHE A 140 -28.93 -16.50 31.15
C PHE A 140 -29.45 -17.83 31.71
N ASP A 141 -28.70 -18.93 31.55
CA ASP A 141 -29.07 -20.26 32.07
C ASP A 141 -28.30 -20.57 33.37
N GLY A 142 -28.31 -19.61 34.30
CA GLY A 142 -27.75 -19.70 35.66
C GLY A 142 -28.85 -19.63 36.71
#